data_AF-A0A4Q5KS90-F1
#
_entry.id   AF-A0A4Q5KS90-F1
#
_cell.length_a   1.000
_cell.length_b   1.000
_cell.length_c   1.000
_cell.angle_alpha   90.00
_cell.angle_beta   90.00
_cell.angle_gamma   90.00
#
_symmetry.space_group_name_H-M   'P 1'
#
loop_
_entity.id
_entity.type
_entity.pdbx_description
1 polymer ?
#
loop_
_entity_poly.entity_id
_entity_poly.type
_entity_poly.pdbx_seq_one_letter_code
_entity_poly.pdbx_strand_id
1 'polypeptide(L)'
;MKQKVVSLMMLLLVGCTASQSEVKEKNTDDWFQYGEQRAKNGFLVQEKETLESANPEEAVTEAFYNAYLEGHTSGTTIYCSQEAYILGLREAPYFGICDQVMPDFRAEYEKGKNHKKE
;
A
#
# COMPACT_ATOMS: atom_id res chain seq x y z
N MET A 1 -7.27 -71.08 -10.56
CA MET A 1 -6.12 -70.59 -9.76
C MET A 1 -6.40 -69.14 -9.35
N LYS A 2 -6.63 -68.93 -8.03
CA LYS A 2 -6.44 -67.71 -7.20
C LYS A 2 -7.02 -66.39 -7.78
N GLN A 3 -8.26 -65.96 -7.53
CA GLN A 3 -8.82 -65.35 -6.28
C GLN A 3 -7.77 -64.65 -5.40
N LYS A 4 -7.94 -63.45 -4.83
CA LYS A 4 -8.90 -62.31 -4.82
C LYS A 4 -8.20 -61.22 -3.95
N VAL A 5 -8.85 -60.07 -3.77
CA VAL A 5 -8.67 -59.10 -2.65
C VAL A 5 -7.57 -58.05 -2.92
N VAL A 6 -7.89 -56.84 -3.41
CA VAL A 6 -8.54 -55.68 -2.74
C VAL A 6 -7.81 -55.25 -1.47
N SER A 7 -7.06 -54.15 -1.57
CA SER A 7 -6.73 -53.23 -0.48
C SER A 7 -6.39 -51.91 -1.19
N LEU A 8 -7.31 -50.98 -1.46
CA LEU A 8 -8.13 -50.17 -0.55
C LEU A 8 -7.33 -49.58 0.62
N MET A 9 -6.41 -48.69 0.28
CA MET A 9 -5.77 -47.70 1.14
C MET A 9 -5.16 -46.69 0.15
N MET A 10 -5.54 -45.42 0.07
CA MET A 10 -5.85 -44.45 1.12
C MET A 10 -6.94 -43.49 0.61
N LEU A 11 -8.13 -43.56 1.20
CA LEU A 11 -8.90 -42.36 1.47
C LEU A 11 -8.21 -41.70 2.66
N LEU A 12 -7.70 -40.47 2.50
CA LEU A 12 -7.46 -39.45 3.53
C LEU A 12 -6.57 -38.35 2.91
N LEU A 13 -7.12 -37.59 1.96
CA LEU A 13 -6.62 -36.26 1.67
C LEU A 13 -7.67 -35.28 2.19
N VAL A 14 -7.49 -34.95 3.47
CA VAL A 14 -7.73 -33.65 4.11
C VAL A 14 -8.73 -32.75 3.39
N GLY A 15 -9.87 -32.52 4.04
CA GLY A 15 -10.79 -31.46 3.65
C GLY A 15 -10.03 -30.13 3.59
N CYS A 16 -10.09 -29.47 2.43
CA CYS A 16 -9.76 -28.06 2.35
C CYS A 16 -10.67 -27.36 3.36
N THR A 17 -10.08 -26.80 4.42
CA THR A 17 -10.80 -25.82 5.22
C THR A 17 -11.12 -24.70 4.23
N ALA A 18 -12.39 -24.57 3.84
CA ALA A 18 -12.86 -23.32 3.32
C ALA A 18 -12.65 -22.33 4.46
N SER A 19 -11.50 -21.63 4.48
CA SER A 19 -11.42 -20.37 5.22
C SER A 19 -12.52 -19.53 4.60
N GLN A 20 -13.64 -19.44 5.31
CA GLN A 20 -14.56 -18.35 5.09
C GLN A 20 -13.70 -17.11 5.33
N SER A 21 -13.31 -16.46 4.24
CA SER A 21 -12.69 -15.15 4.31
C SER A 21 -13.73 -14.25 4.96
N GLU A 22 -13.66 -14.12 6.28
CA GLU A 22 -14.43 -13.12 6.99
C GLU A 22 -14.06 -11.79 6.33
N VAL A 23 -15.02 -11.16 5.67
CA VAL A 23 -14.83 -9.81 5.14
C VAL A 23 -14.62 -8.94 6.37
N LYS A 24 -13.35 -8.68 6.70
CA LYS A 24 -12.98 -7.83 7.83
C LYS A 24 -13.63 -6.47 7.57
N GLU A 25 -14.55 -6.06 8.44
CA GLU A 25 -15.07 -4.70 8.39
C GLU A 25 -13.90 -3.74 8.53
N LYS A 26 -13.81 -2.79 7.59
CA LYS A 26 -12.76 -1.79 7.61
C LYS A 26 -12.94 -0.87 8.81
N ASN A 27 -11.82 -0.47 9.39
CA ASN A 27 -11.78 0.44 10.51
C ASN A 27 -10.73 1.55 10.29
N THR A 28 -10.56 2.42 11.29
CA THR A 28 -9.62 3.53 11.22
C THR A 28 -8.17 3.10 10.99
N ASP A 29 -7.75 1.92 11.46
CA ASP A 29 -6.39 1.38 11.22
C ASP A 29 -6.19 1.04 9.74
N ASP A 30 -7.20 0.48 9.06
CA ASP A 30 -7.10 0.19 7.63
C ASP A 30 -6.94 1.48 6.80
N TRP A 31 -7.64 2.57 7.19
CA TRP A 31 -7.52 3.88 6.55
C TRP A 31 -6.20 4.58 6.85
N PHE A 32 -5.69 4.47 8.09
CA PHE A 32 -4.35 4.91 8.45
C PHE A 32 -3.29 4.20 7.59
N GLN A 33 -3.34 2.87 7.52
CA GLN A 33 -2.39 2.08 6.72
C GLN A 33 -2.48 2.43 5.24
N TYR A 34 -3.69 2.68 4.73
CA TYR A 34 -3.87 3.13 3.35
C TYR A 34 -3.19 4.49 3.09
N GLY A 35 -3.39 5.47 3.97
CA GLY A 35 -2.74 6.77 3.90
C GLY A 35 -1.21 6.66 3.98
N GLU A 36 -0.71 5.87 4.93
CA GLU A 36 0.73 5.64 5.11
C GLU A 36 1.36 5.01 3.87
N GLN A 37 0.73 3.96 3.34
CA GLN A 37 1.24 3.25 2.19
C GLN A 37 1.23 4.14 0.93
N ARG A 38 0.19 4.97 0.76
CA ARG A 38 0.14 5.97 -0.33
C ARG A 38 1.33 6.92 -0.26
N ALA A 39 1.57 7.52 0.91
CA ALA A 39 2.66 8.48 1.09
C ALA A 39 4.05 7.82 0.95
N LYS A 40 4.24 6.60 1.47
CA LYS A 40 5.47 5.80 1.28
C LYS A 40 5.79 5.49 -0.18
N ASN A 41 4.80 5.58 -1.06
CA ASN A 41 4.97 5.45 -2.52
C ASN A 41 5.05 6.80 -3.24
N GLY A 42 5.14 7.91 -2.51
CA GLY A 42 5.35 9.26 -3.05
C GLY A 42 4.08 9.98 -3.48
N PHE A 43 2.91 9.38 -3.29
CA PHE A 43 1.63 9.97 -3.69
C PHE A 43 1.18 11.05 -2.71
N LEU A 44 0.63 12.14 -3.26
CA LEU A 44 0.00 13.20 -2.46
C LEU A 44 -1.31 12.73 -1.79
N VAL A 45 -1.73 13.51 -0.80
CA VAL A 45 -3.05 13.38 -0.17
C VAL A 45 -4.14 13.47 -1.24
N GLN A 46 -5.18 12.64 -1.09
CA GLN A 46 -6.42 12.77 -1.84
C GLN A 46 -7.47 13.52 -1.02
N GLU A 47 -8.23 14.36 -1.70
CA GLU A 47 -9.46 14.93 -1.16
C GLU A 47 -10.47 13.83 -0.83
N LYS A 48 -11.31 14.08 0.16
CA LYS A 48 -12.29 13.11 0.66
C LYS A 48 -13.20 12.60 -0.45
N GLU A 49 -13.65 13.48 -1.34
CA GLU A 49 -14.53 13.15 -2.47
C GLU A 49 -13.86 12.20 -3.46
N THR A 50 -12.54 12.30 -3.62
CA THR A 50 -11.77 11.37 -4.47
C THR A 50 -11.72 9.98 -3.83
N LEU A 51 -11.57 9.91 -2.51
CA LEU A 51 -11.58 8.66 -1.77
C LEU A 51 -12.98 8.02 -1.80
N GLU A 52 -14.03 8.80 -1.65
CA GLU A 52 -15.42 8.34 -1.76
C GLU A 52 -15.72 7.80 -3.15
N SER A 53 -15.29 8.52 -4.20
CA SER A 53 -15.46 8.07 -5.59
C SER A 53 -14.72 6.76 -5.89
N ALA A 54 -13.58 6.54 -5.23
CA ALA A 54 -12.80 5.31 -5.37
C ALA A 54 -13.34 4.14 -4.52
N ASN A 55 -14.19 4.42 -3.52
CA ASN A 55 -14.75 3.43 -2.60
C ASN A 55 -16.28 3.55 -2.53
N PRO A 56 -17.01 3.37 -3.66
CA PRO A 56 -18.46 3.67 -3.73
C PRO A 56 -19.32 2.76 -2.84
N GLU A 57 -18.80 1.61 -2.43
CA GLU A 57 -19.50 0.65 -1.57
C GLU A 57 -19.39 1.00 -0.06
N GLU A 58 -18.60 2.02 0.28
CA GLU A 58 -18.27 2.37 1.66
C GLU A 58 -18.26 3.88 1.86
N ALA A 59 -19.01 4.35 2.86
CA ALA A 59 -18.96 5.76 3.24
C ALA A 59 -17.59 6.08 3.88
N VAL A 60 -16.84 7.01 3.27
CA VAL A 60 -15.65 7.58 3.91
C VAL A 60 -16.13 8.52 5.02
N THR A 61 -16.20 8.01 6.24
CA THR A 61 -16.57 8.81 7.41
C THR A 61 -15.49 9.85 7.72
N GLU A 62 -15.80 10.85 8.54
CA GLU A 62 -14.81 11.82 9.01
C GLU A 62 -13.68 11.14 9.79
N ALA A 63 -14.00 10.12 10.61
CA ALA A 63 -13.00 9.34 11.33
C ALA A 63 -12.06 8.59 10.38
N PHE A 64 -12.58 8.03 9.28
CA PHE A 64 -11.78 7.35 8.27
C PHE A 64 -10.88 8.33 7.50
N TYR A 65 -11.42 9.50 7.15
CA TYR A 65 -10.62 10.53 6.48
C TYR A 65 -9.51 11.08 7.37
N ASN A 66 -9.79 11.35 8.65
CA ASN A 66 -8.78 11.80 9.60
C ASN A 66 -7.68 10.74 9.81
N ALA A 67 -8.05 9.46 9.96
CA ALA A 67 -7.08 8.37 10.07
C ALA A 67 -6.20 8.27 8.80
N TYR A 68 -6.80 8.43 7.62
CA TYR A 68 -6.06 8.50 6.36
C TYR A 68 -5.04 9.65 6.32
N LEU A 69 -5.43 10.85 6.76
CA LEU A 69 -4.54 12.02 6.82
C LEU A 69 -3.38 11.82 7.80
N GLU A 70 -3.66 11.23 8.98
CA GLU A 70 -2.63 10.88 9.97
C GLU A 70 -1.64 9.85 9.40
N GLY A 71 -2.16 8.80 8.76
CA GLY A 71 -1.35 7.80 8.08
C GLY A 71 -0.49 8.41 6.98
N HIS A 72 -1.08 9.28 6.14
CA HIS A 72 -0.36 9.97 5.07
C HIS A 72 0.77 10.86 5.62
N THR A 73 0.53 11.56 6.73
CA THR A 73 1.55 12.36 7.41
C THR A 73 2.70 11.49 7.94
N SER A 74 2.38 10.34 8.55
CA SER A 74 3.37 9.33 8.97
C SER A 74 4.21 8.85 7.78
N GLY A 75 3.54 8.42 6.71
CA GLY A 75 4.20 7.92 5.51
C GLY A 75 4.99 8.98 4.75
N THR A 76 4.60 10.26 4.83
CA THR A 76 5.36 11.39 4.26
C THR A 76 6.69 11.55 4.98
N THR A 77 6.69 11.47 6.31
CA THR A 77 7.91 11.48 7.12
C THR A 77 8.86 10.35 6.70
N ILE A 78 8.32 9.13 6.52
CA ILE A 78 9.08 7.98 6.05
C ILE A 78 9.62 8.21 4.65
N TYR A 79 8.76 8.65 3.72
CA TYR A 79 9.16 8.87 2.33
C TYR A 79 10.29 9.90 2.22
N CYS A 80 10.14 11.04 2.91
CA CYS A 80 11.11 12.13 2.90
C CYS A 80 12.40 11.80 3.65
N SER A 81 12.43 10.78 4.51
CA SER A 81 13.68 10.31 5.13
C SER A 81 14.59 9.53 4.17
N GLN A 82 14.09 9.12 3.00
CA GLN A 82 14.89 8.42 1.99
C GLN A 82 15.85 9.39 1.28
N GLU A 83 16.93 8.84 0.70
CA GLU A 83 17.85 9.63 -0.11
C GLU A 83 17.24 10.01 -1.46
N ALA A 84 16.89 11.29 -1.61
CA ALA A 84 16.24 11.83 -2.81
C ALA A 84 17.00 11.53 -4.11
N TYR A 85 18.34 11.61 -4.10
CA TYR A 85 19.15 11.27 -5.26
C TYR A 85 18.96 9.81 -5.71
N ILE A 86 18.94 8.88 -4.75
CA ILE A 86 18.70 7.44 -5.03
C ILE A 86 17.27 7.22 -5.54
N LEU A 87 16.28 7.94 -4.99
CA LEU A 87 14.91 7.94 -5.51
C LEU A 87 14.86 8.41 -6.97
N GLY A 88 15.60 9.46 -7.30
CA GLY A 88 15.74 9.98 -8.65
C GLY A 88 16.36 8.98 -9.61
N LEU A 89 17.46 8.33 -9.21
CA LEU A 89 18.14 7.31 -10.02
C LEU A 89 17.22 6.15 -10.40
N ARG A 90 16.32 5.74 -9.51
CA ARG A 90 15.34 4.67 -9.76
C ARG A 90 14.03 5.16 -10.34
N GLU A 91 13.90 6.45 -10.63
CA GLU A 91 12.68 7.10 -11.10
C GLU A 91 11.46 6.75 -10.23
N ALA A 92 11.67 6.72 -8.91
CA ALA A 92 10.59 6.48 -7.95
C ALA A 92 9.52 7.59 -8.10
N PRO A 93 8.22 7.30 -7.92
CA PRO A 93 7.21 8.34 -8.03
C PRO A 93 7.50 9.49 -7.05
N TYR A 94 7.60 10.71 -7.56
CA TYR A 94 7.78 11.94 -6.78
C TYR A 94 6.84 13.02 -7.31
N PHE A 95 5.81 13.33 -6.51
CA PHE A 95 4.80 14.33 -6.87
C PHE A 95 4.92 15.60 -6.02
N GLY A 96 6.09 15.87 -5.44
CA GLY A 96 6.32 17.04 -4.57
C GLY A 96 5.96 16.81 -3.10
N ILE A 97 5.79 15.54 -2.69
CA ILE A 97 5.38 15.18 -1.31
C ILE A 97 6.33 15.73 -0.23
N CYS A 98 7.59 16.02 -0.57
CA CYS A 98 8.59 16.57 0.36
C CYS A 98 8.87 18.06 0.18
N ASP A 99 8.24 18.76 -0.78
CA ASP A 99 8.64 20.12 -1.16
C ASP A 99 8.51 21.12 0.00
N GLN A 100 7.54 20.92 0.89
CA GLN A 100 7.31 21.79 2.06
C GLN A 100 8.08 21.34 3.30
N VAL A 101 8.57 20.10 3.33
CA VAL A 101 9.24 19.50 4.49
C VAL A 101 10.76 19.64 4.37
N MET A 102 11.29 19.42 3.16
CA MET A 102 12.73 19.46 2.88
C MET A 102 12.99 20.19 1.55
N PRO A 103 13.36 21.48 1.59
CA PRO A 103 13.46 22.34 0.40
C PRO A 103 14.36 21.80 -0.72
N ASP A 104 15.43 21.07 -0.36
CA ASP A 104 16.41 20.55 -1.32
C ASP A 104 16.02 19.19 -1.94
N PHE A 105 14.98 18.53 -1.42
CA PHE A 105 14.64 17.16 -1.83
C PHE A 105 14.36 17.04 -3.32
N ARG A 106 13.59 17.98 -3.87
CA ARG A 106 13.29 18.03 -5.30
C ARG A 106 14.54 18.21 -6.14
N ALA A 107 15.45 19.10 -5.72
CA ALA A 107 16.68 19.36 -6.45
C ALA A 107 17.56 18.09 -6.50
N GLU A 108 17.71 17.39 -5.37
CA GLU A 108 18.48 16.14 -5.31
C GLU A 108 17.82 14.98 -6.09
N TYR A 109 16.49 14.87 -6.03
CA TYR A 109 15.74 13.92 -6.86
C TYR A 109 15.98 14.16 -8.36
N GLU A 110 15.90 15.41 -8.82
CA GLU A 110 16.12 15.75 -10.23
C GLU A 110 17.57 15.50 -10.68
N LYS A 111 18.56 15.70 -9.80
CA LYS A 111 19.95 15.30 -10.08
C LYS A 111 20.05 13.80 -10.34
N GLY A 112 19.47 12.98 -9.46
CA GLY A 112 19.46 11.52 -9.63
C GLY A 112 18.76 11.07 -10.92
N LYS A 113 17.61 11.66 -11.23
CA LYS A 113 16.84 11.34 -12.44
C LYS A 113 17.60 11.67 -13.74
N ASN A 114 18.36 12.77 -13.74
CA ASN A 114 19.10 13.20 -14.92
C ASN A 114 20.48 12.55 -15.05
N HIS A 115 21.04 11.97 -13.98
CA HIS A 115 22.33 11.26 -14.02
C HIS A 115 22.39 10.13 -15.05
N LYS A 116 21.29 9.42 -15.30
CA LYS A 116 21.23 8.34 -16.32
C LYS A 116 21.23 8.83 -17.77
N LYS A 117 21.08 10.13 -18.00
CA LYS A 117 21.02 10.73 -19.34
C LYS A 117 22.37 11.28 -19.81
N GLU A 118 23.37 11.27 -18.93
CA GLU A 118 24.77 11.64 -19.18
C GLU A 118 25.62 10.38 -19.40
#